data_AF-U5WT64-F1
#
_entry.id   AF-U5WT64-F1
#
_cell.length_a   1.000
_cell.length_b   1.000
_cell.length_c   1.000
_cell.angle_alpha   90.00
_cell.angle_beta   90.00
_cell.angle_gamma   90.00
#
_symmetry.space_group_name_H-M   'P 1'
#
loop_
_entity.id
_entity.type
_entity.pdbx_description
1 polymer ?
#
loop_
_entity_poly.entity_id
_entity_poly.type
_entity_poly.pdbx_seq_one_letter_code
_entity_poly.pdbx_strand_id
1 'polypeptide(L)' 'MLVLARKVFENGDIDAGIWTVGTAMGLINDIPTVGDLVARIVEEAAELMSNRLAGMIISGRSTVTR' A
#
# COMPACT_ATOMS: atom_id res chain seq x y z
N MET A 1 7.93 21.95 -17.65
CA MET A 1 7.10 20.91 -17.02
C MET A 1 7.47 20.66 -15.55
N LEU A 2 8.75 20.58 -15.17
CA LEU A 2 9.17 20.31 -13.77
C LEU A 2 9.12 21.51 -12.80
N VAL A 3 9.15 22.76 -13.29
CA VAL A 3 9.30 23.95 -12.42
C VAL A 3 8.07 24.21 -11.54
N LEU A 4 6.86 23.85 -11.99
CA LEU A 4 5.62 24.08 -11.25
C LEU A 4 5.35 23.01 -10.18
N ALA A 5 5.77 21.76 -10.41
CA ALA A 5 5.61 20.67 -9.45
C ALA A 5 6.31 20.96 -8.12
N ARG A 6 7.46 21.67 -8.14
CA ARG A 6 8.15 22.07 -6.90
C ARG A 6 7.30 22.98 -6.01
N LYS A 7 6.53 23.92 -6.60
CA LYS A 7 5.64 24.82 -5.84
C LYS A 7 4.49 24.08 -5.17
N VAL A 8 4.00 23.00 -5.78
CA VAL A 8 2.97 22.13 -5.19
C VAL A 8 3.46 21.54 -3.87
N PHE A 9 4.70 21.03 -3.84
CA PHE A 9 5.29 20.43 -2.64
C PHE A 9 5.70 21.46 -1.57
N GLU A 10 6.16 22.64 -1.98
CA GLU A 10 6.61 23.69 -1.05
C GLU A 10 5.44 24.44 -0.39
N ASN A 11 4.39 24.75 -1.16
CA ASN A 11 3.27 25.60 -0.70
C ASN A 11 2.02 24.80 -0.33
N GLY A 12 1.96 23.50 -0.64
CA GLY A 12 0.76 22.68 -0.47
C GLY A 12 -0.38 23.03 -1.43
N ASP A 13 -0.13 23.88 -2.43
CA ASP A 13 -1.10 24.28 -3.44
C ASP A 13 -1.10 23.27 -4.59
N ILE A 14 -2.08 22.36 -4.57
CA ILE A 14 -2.23 21.29 -5.57
C ILE A 14 -2.64 21.80 -6.95
N ASP A 15 -3.11 23.05 -7.05
CA ASP A 15 -3.52 23.69 -8.30
C ASP A 15 -2.37 24.49 -8.94
N ALA A 16 -1.24 24.66 -8.23
CA ALA A 16 -0.07 25.39 -8.70
C ALA A 16 0.64 24.73 -9.88
N GLY A 17 0.30 23.49 -10.24
CA GLY A 17 0.81 22.82 -11.43
C GLY A 17 0.57 21.32 -11.46
N ILE A 18 1.00 20.69 -12.55
CA ILE A 18 0.90 19.24 -12.73
C ILE A 18 1.92 18.54 -11.81
N TRP A 19 1.44 17.58 -11.03
CA TRP A 19 2.22 16.71 -10.15
C TRP A 19 1.88 15.24 -10.41
N THR A 20 2.77 14.33 -10.00
CA THR A 20 2.65 12.89 -10.30
C THR A 20 2.19 12.10 -9.11
N VAL A 21 1.28 11.15 -9.34
CA VAL A 21 0.86 10.17 -8.34
C VAL A 21 0.47 8.85 -9.00
N GLY A 22 0.68 7.72 -8.31
CA GLY A 22 0.18 6.41 -8.72
C GLY A 22 -1.25 6.13 -8.24
N THR A 23 -1.95 5.23 -8.92
CA THR A 23 -3.31 4.80 -8.54
C THR A 23 -3.42 4.23 -7.12
N ALA A 24 -2.31 3.74 -6.56
CA ALA A 24 -2.23 3.26 -5.18
C ALA A 24 -2.60 4.32 -4.13
N MET A 25 -2.59 5.62 -4.47
CA MET A 25 -2.99 6.69 -3.55
C MET A 25 -4.38 6.47 -2.95
N GLY A 26 -5.32 5.89 -3.71
CA GLY A 26 -6.67 5.59 -3.18
C GLY A 26 -6.70 4.56 -2.05
N LEU A 27 -5.59 3.88 -1.77
CA LEU A 27 -5.43 2.94 -0.67
C LEU A 27 -4.71 3.55 0.54
N ILE A 28 -4.14 4.75 0.41
CA ILE A 28 -3.38 5.43 1.46
C ILE A 28 -4.35 6.28 2.28
N ASN A 29 -4.56 5.91 3.54
CA ASN A 29 -5.51 6.56 4.45
C ASN A 29 -4.87 7.11 5.73
N ASP A 30 -3.54 7.05 5.83
CA ASP A 30 -2.77 7.48 6.99
C ASP A 30 -1.38 7.98 6.60
N ILE A 31 -0.68 8.59 7.57
CA ILE A 31 0.67 9.18 7.39
C ILE A 31 1.56 8.71 8.55
N PRO A 32 2.03 7.44 8.53
CA PRO A 32 2.92 6.89 9.56
C PRO A 32 4.37 7.40 9.42
N THR A 33 5.22 7.10 10.41
CA THR A 33 6.66 7.21 10.20
C THR A 33 7.15 6.18 9.19
N VAL A 34 8.30 6.41 8.55
CA VAL A 34 8.88 5.46 7.58
C VAL A 34 9.13 4.09 8.23
N GLY A 35 9.58 4.08 9.49
CA GLY A 35 9.82 2.85 10.23
C GLY A 35 8.53 2.05 10.45
N ASP A 36 7.48 2.71 10.93
CA ASP A 36 6.19 2.07 11.19
C ASP A 36 5.54 1.57 9.90
N LEU A 37 5.64 2.34 8.80
CA LEU A 37 5.13 1.94 7.50
C LEU A 37 5.76 0.61 7.03
N VAL A 38 7.08 0.53 7.08
CA VAL A 38 7.81 -0.65 6.62
C VAL A 38 7.54 -1.84 7.54
N ALA A 39 7.55 -1.63 8.86
CA ALA A 39 7.24 -2.67 9.84
C ALA A 39 5.86 -3.28 9.58
N ARG A 40 4.83 -2.43 9.42
CA ARG A 40 3.47 -2.85 9.15
C ARG A 40 3.35 -3.65 7.85
N ILE A 41 3.98 -3.21 6.76
CA ILE A 41 3.94 -3.94 5.47
C ILE A 41 4.49 -5.37 5.64
N VAL A 42 5.59 -5.52 6.36
CA VAL A 42 6.23 -6.84 6.57
C VAL A 42 5.38 -7.73 7.46
N GLU A 43 4.84 -7.17 8.56
CA GLU A 43 3.96 -7.89 9.48
C GLU A 43 2.68 -8.37 8.79
N GLU A 44 1.95 -7.47 8.11
CA GLU A 44 0.73 -7.81 7.37
C GLU A 44 0.99 -8.87 6.28
N ALA A 45 2.12 -8.77 5.57
CA ALA A 45 2.50 -9.78 4.59
C ALA A 45 2.74 -11.16 5.23
N ALA A 46 3.45 -11.20 6.37
CA ALA A 46 3.70 -12.44 7.10
C ALA A 46 2.41 -13.09 7.60
N GLU A 47 1.47 -12.29 8.12
CA GLU A 47 0.15 -12.75 8.57
C GLU A 47 -0.71 -13.28 7.42
N LEU A 48 -0.73 -12.57 6.28
CA LEU A 48 -1.48 -12.99 5.10
C LEU A 48 -0.99 -14.34 4.57
N MET A 49 0.32 -14.54 4.53
CA MET A 49 0.92 -15.82 4.12
C MET A 49 0.59 -16.94 5.10
N SER A 50 0.81 -16.69 6.40
CA SER A 50 0.74 -17.74 7.43
C SER A 50 -0.69 -18.14 7.80
N ASN A 51 -1.64 -17.23 7.66
CA ASN A 51 -3.03 -17.47 8.05
C ASN A 51 -3.93 -17.67 6.82
N ARG A 52 -4.08 -16.63 6.00
CA ARG A 52 -5.08 -16.62 4.91
C ARG A 52 -4.70 -17.58 3.79
N LEU A 53 -3.47 -17.50 3.28
CA LEU A 53 -3.03 -18.35 2.18
C LEU A 53 -2.91 -19.81 2.63
N ALA A 54 -2.30 -20.07 3.79
CA ALA A 54 -2.20 -21.41 4.35
C ALA A 54 -3.59 -22.04 4.57
N GLY A 55 -4.55 -21.29 5.12
CA GLY A 55 -5.93 -21.75 5.32
C GLY A 55 -6.63 -22.13 4.01
N MET A 56 -6.43 -21.35 2.94
CA MET A 56 -6.96 -21.67 1.61
C MET A 56 -6.38 -22.98 1.04
N ILE A 57 -5.09 -23.23 1.24
CA ILE A 57 -4.42 -24.47 0.79
C ILE A 57 -4.94 -25.69 1.56
N ILE A 58 -5.11 -25.58 2.88
CA ILE A 58 -5.64 -26.66 3.71
C ILE A 58 -7.09 -26.97 3.30
N SER A 59 -7.93 -25.94 3.16
CA SER A 59 -9.32 -26.09 2.73
C SER A 59 -9.43 -26.78 1.37
N GLY A 60 -8.62 -26.37 0.39
CA GLY A 60 -8.63 -26.98 -0.95
C GLY A 60 -8.27 -28.47 -0.95
N ARG A 61 -7.39 -28.92 -0.05
CA ARG A 61 -7.00 -30.33 0.07
C ARG A 61 -8.15 -31.20 0.60
N SER A 62 -8.93 -30.68 1.54
CA SER A 62 -10.14 -31.36 2.04
C SER A 62 -11.24 -31.48 0.98
N THR A 63 -11.33 -30.56 0.02
CA THR A 63 -12.31 -30.64 -1.08
C THR A 63 -11.90 -31.65 -2.17
N VAL A 64 -10.60 -31.78 -2.48
CA VAL A 64 -10.11 -32.73 -3.51
C VAL A 64 -10.19 -34.19 -3.06
N THR A 65 -10.18 -34.45 -1.75
CA THR A 65 -10.20 -35.83 -1.19
C THR A 65 -11.63 -36.35 -0.98
N ARG A 66 -12.65 -35.68 -1.54
CA ARG A 66 -14.06 -36.07 -1.48
C ARG A 66 -14.63 -36.16 -2.89
#